data_AF-W6UNY8-F1
#
_entry.id   AF-W6UNY8-F1
#
_cell.length_a   1.000
_cell.length_b   1.000
_cell.length_c   1.000
_cell.angle_alpha   90.00
_cell.angle_beta   90.00
_cell.angle_gamma   90.00
#
_symmetry.space_group_name_H-M   'P 1'
#
loop_
_entity.id
_entity.type
_entity.pdbx_description
1 polymer ?
#
loop_
_entity_poly.entity_id
_entity_poly.type
_entity_poly.pdbx_seq_one_letter_code
_entity_poly.pdbx_strand_id
1 'polypeptide(L)'
;MSEAIKAPRMFTPCEWLCSNRIKHSEADAARESAQNVAFENEALMNEIKDRTIKTMQDVDEKLDQRITDISFWMSELTKKIKDNANESDKLISCIVRLKKALEATTEPLYLSEKCITIRQARKGSDFVADNAHNELVKEIAVFNGVRALLTRGIEQTEEQLRLNRKSAFNLKSDFRGKETAKNRDEYAKTISTYDNIPEVTKCYPAPVSSCSMDEWLLQLKKNLEEADRQIQNSRQTRSLVEGVLIQVFEDQKEQVDATNRAIQIRVGETRDAKRKLEEHLSLIFKEIPNMEDNIRDIKKLICDTLKSAEITETKTNIRDCRPLNELCRDAPHYRMLKQIEELKTDISTLRQMLHDAEEELKALRRRQLDLEEEIQNKTNSLHIEEVRILEIRSSISIEKF
;
A
#
# COMPACT_ATOMS: atom_id res chain seq x y z
N MET A 1 112.72 -65.73 -30.56
CA MET A 1 113.31 -64.64 -31.34
C MET A 1 112.76 -63.34 -30.78
N SER A 2 113.63 -62.61 -30.10
CA SER A 2 113.39 -61.33 -29.43
C SER A 2 112.96 -60.25 -30.41
N GLU A 3 111.80 -59.63 -30.18
CA GLU A 3 111.44 -58.38 -30.86
C GLU A 3 112.48 -57.32 -30.51
N ALA A 4 113.30 -56.99 -31.50
CA ALA A 4 114.33 -55.98 -31.39
C ALA A 4 113.66 -54.63 -31.13
N ILE A 5 113.99 -54.04 -29.98
CA ILE A 5 113.77 -52.62 -29.71
C ILE A 5 114.48 -51.85 -30.83
N LYS A 6 113.73 -51.36 -31.81
CA LYS A 6 114.28 -50.53 -32.89
C LYS A 6 114.97 -49.33 -32.25
N ALA A 7 116.26 -49.18 -32.54
CA ALA A 7 117.02 -48.01 -32.11
C ALA A 7 116.29 -46.74 -32.56
N PRO A 8 116.10 -45.74 -31.66
CA PRO A 8 115.38 -44.54 -32.01
C PRO A 8 116.08 -43.84 -33.19
N ARG A 9 115.33 -43.58 -34.26
CA ARG A 9 115.80 -42.79 -35.40
C ARG A 9 116.21 -41.41 -34.88
N MET A 10 117.48 -41.04 -35.06
CA MET A 10 117.94 -39.68 -34.78
C MET A 10 117.36 -38.75 -35.85
N PHE A 11 116.60 -37.76 -35.41
CA PHE A 11 116.07 -36.72 -36.29
C PHE A 11 117.20 -35.81 -36.75
N THR A 12 117.18 -35.43 -38.02
CA THR A 12 118.06 -34.37 -38.52
C THR A 12 117.69 -33.04 -37.86
N PRO A 13 118.64 -32.09 -37.72
CA PRO A 13 118.34 -30.75 -37.21
C PRO A 13 117.18 -30.07 -37.94
N CYS A 14 117.04 -30.28 -39.25
CA CYS A 14 115.89 -29.79 -40.03
C CYS A 14 114.56 -30.46 -39.65
N GLU A 15 114.52 -31.78 -39.46
CA GLU A 15 113.31 -32.49 -39.01
C GLU A 15 112.88 -32.08 -37.59
N TRP A 16 113.84 -31.88 -36.68
CA TRP A 16 113.59 -31.37 -35.33
C TRP A 16 113.05 -29.92 -35.37
N LEU A 17 113.66 -29.04 -36.17
CA LEU A 17 113.19 -27.66 -36.37
C LEU A 17 111.79 -27.62 -37.00
N CYS A 18 111.52 -28.43 -38.02
CA CYS A 18 110.20 -28.54 -38.65
C CYS A 18 109.15 -29.08 -37.67
N SER A 19 109.45 -30.13 -36.90
CA SER A 19 108.51 -30.69 -35.92
C SER A 19 108.19 -29.70 -34.81
N ASN A 20 109.20 -28.98 -34.28
CA ASN A 20 108.95 -27.94 -33.28
C ASN A 20 108.17 -26.77 -33.87
N ARG A 21 108.45 -26.36 -35.11
CA ARG A 21 107.67 -25.30 -35.79
C ARG A 21 106.21 -25.69 -35.98
N ILE A 22 105.93 -26.95 -36.35
CA ILE A 22 104.56 -27.48 -36.45
C ILE A 22 103.89 -27.49 -35.06
N LYS A 23 104.56 -28.03 -34.03
CA LYS A 23 104.01 -28.06 -32.67
C LYS A 23 103.77 -26.66 -32.08
N HIS A 24 104.64 -25.69 -32.37
CA HIS A 24 104.42 -24.29 -32.01
C HIS A 24 103.20 -23.72 -32.75
N SER A 25 103.09 -23.96 -34.06
CA SER A 25 101.93 -23.52 -34.85
C SER A 25 100.61 -24.17 -34.40
N GLU A 26 100.62 -25.46 -34.05
CA GLU A 26 99.46 -26.18 -33.53
C GLU A 26 99.06 -25.68 -32.13
N ALA A 27 100.05 -25.43 -31.25
CA ALA A 27 99.80 -24.86 -29.94
C ALA A 27 99.30 -23.41 -30.01
N ASP A 28 99.84 -22.60 -30.93
CA ASP A 28 99.37 -21.25 -31.20
C ASP A 28 97.94 -21.25 -31.76
N ALA A 29 97.63 -22.13 -32.71
CA ALA A 29 96.27 -22.29 -33.25
C ALA A 29 95.27 -22.81 -32.20
N ALA A 30 95.68 -23.74 -31.34
CA ALA A 30 94.85 -24.23 -30.23
C ALA A 30 94.63 -23.14 -29.16
N ARG A 31 95.65 -22.33 -28.86
CA ARG A 31 95.53 -21.18 -27.96
C ARG A 31 94.62 -20.10 -28.53
N GLU A 32 94.77 -19.76 -29.81
CA GLU A 32 93.92 -18.80 -30.52
C GLU A 32 92.47 -19.29 -30.56
N SER A 33 92.23 -20.56 -30.89
CA SER A 33 90.88 -21.17 -30.84
C SER A 33 90.28 -21.12 -29.43
N ALA A 34 91.03 -21.46 -28.39
CA ALA A 34 90.55 -21.39 -27.01
C ALA A 34 90.29 -19.95 -26.55
N GLN A 35 91.12 -18.98 -26.97
CA GLN A 35 90.93 -17.55 -26.70
C GLN A 35 89.69 -17.01 -27.41
N ASN A 36 89.45 -17.40 -28.66
CA ASN A 36 88.24 -17.02 -29.40
C ASN A 36 86.98 -17.58 -28.73
N VAL A 37 86.97 -18.86 -28.35
CA VAL A 37 85.84 -19.46 -27.61
C VAL A 37 85.64 -18.81 -26.24
N ALA A 38 86.71 -18.48 -25.51
CA ALA A 38 86.60 -17.78 -24.23
C ALA A 38 86.00 -16.38 -24.41
N PHE A 39 86.42 -15.65 -25.43
CA PHE A 39 85.87 -14.33 -25.78
C PHE A 39 84.40 -14.41 -26.18
N GLU A 40 84.01 -15.36 -27.03
CA GLU A 40 82.62 -15.60 -27.43
C GLU A 40 81.74 -15.99 -26.23
N ASN A 41 82.24 -16.87 -25.35
CA ASN A 41 81.54 -17.26 -24.14
C ASN A 41 81.38 -16.08 -23.17
N GLU A 42 82.40 -15.25 -22.99
CA GLU A 42 82.32 -14.06 -22.14
C GLU A 42 81.30 -13.05 -22.67
N ALA A 43 81.31 -12.79 -23.98
CA ALA A 43 80.32 -11.95 -24.64
C ALA A 43 78.89 -12.50 -24.45
N LEU A 44 78.69 -13.80 -24.70
CA LEU A 44 77.39 -14.45 -24.55
C LEU A 44 76.91 -14.47 -23.08
N MET A 45 77.81 -14.73 -22.12
CA MET A 45 77.48 -14.67 -20.69
C MET A 45 77.02 -13.28 -20.27
N ASN A 46 77.70 -12.23 -20.74
CA ASN A 46 77.31 -10.85 -20.45
C ASN A 46 75.96 -10.50 -21.10
N GLU A 47 75.74 -10.91 -22.36
CA GLU A 47 74.45 -10.74 -23.03
C GLU A 47 73.31 -11.46 -22.29
N ILE A 48 73.52 -12.70 -21.85
CA ILE A 48 72.55 -13.47 -21.08
C ILE A 48 72.25 -12.78 -19.75
N LYS A 49 73.26 -12.29 -19.02
CA LYS A 49 73.09 -11.57 -17.75
C LYS A 49 72.27 -10.29 -17.95
N ASP A 50 72.65 -9.47 -18.92
CA ASP A 50 71.97 -8.21 -19.23
C ASP A 50 70.53 -8.45 -19.67
N ARG A 51 70.29 -9.44 -20.54
CA ARG A 51 68.95 -9.84 -20.96
C ARG A 51 68.12 -10.31 -19.77
N THR A 52 68.69 -11.16 -18.90
CA THR A 52 68.00 -11.70 -17.72
C THR A 52 67.58 -10.57 -16.78
N ILE A 53 68.50 -9.66 -16.43
CA ILE A 53 68.21 -8.50 -15.56
C ILE A 53 67.11 -7.64 -16.16
N LYS A 54 67.21 -7.29 -17.45
CA LYS A 54 66.19 -6.49 -18.13
C LYS A 54 64.83 -7.16 -18.15
N THR A 55 64.77 -8.47 -18.43
CA THR A 55 63.49 -9.20 -18.45
C THR A 55 62.89 -9.37 -17.06
N MET A 56 63.71 -9.50 -16.01
CA MET A 56 63.23 -9.54 -14.62
C MET A 56 62.63 -8.18 -14.22
N GLN A 57 63.32 -7.08 -14.55
CA GLN A 57 62.82 -5.72 -14.32
C GLN A 57 61.52 -5.44 -15.08
N ASP A 58 61.42 -5.83 -16.35
CA ASP A 58 60.18 -5.67 -17.15
C ASP A 58 58.99 -6.43 -16.53
N VAL A 59 59.22 -7.61 -15.94
CA VAL A 59 58.18 -8.37 -15.24
C VAL A 59 57.76 -7.65 -13.95
N ASP A 60 58.71 -7.15 -13.15
CA ASP A 60 58.43 -6.40 -11.93
C ASP A 60 57.63 -5.12 -12.21
N GLU A 61 57.99 -4.38 -13.26
CA GLU A 61 57.25 -3.19 -13.71
C GLU A 61 55.81 -3.53 -14.12
N LYS A 62 55.60 -4.65 -14.83
CA LYS A 62 54.26 -5.12 -15.21
C LYS A 62 53.44 -5.58 -14.00
N LEU A 63 54.07 -6.20 -13.00
CA LEU A 63 53.41 -6.53 -11.74
C LEU A 63 52.99 -5.25 -11.00
N ASP A 64 53.82 -4.21 -10.96
CA ASP A 64 53.49 -2.93 -10.36
C ASP A 64 52.31 -2.22 -11.03
N GLN A 65 52.29 -2.22 -12.36
CA GLN A 65 51.16 -1.69 -13.12
C GLN A 65 49.88 -2.45 -12.76
N ARG A 66 49.92 -3.78 -12.74
CA ARG A 66 48.76 -4.61 -12.41
C ARG A 66 48.27 -4.40 -10.96
N ILE A 67 49.18 -4.30 -9.99
CA ILE A 67 48.83 -4.01 -8.59
C ILE A 67 48.13 -2.65 -8.48
N THR A 68 48.62 -1.65 -9.22
CA THR A 68 48.03 -0.31 -9.29
C THR A 68 46.61 -0.37 -9.89
N ASP A 69 46.44 -1.05 -11.02
CA ASP A 69 45.16 -1.20 -11.70
C ASP A 69 44.13 -1.95 -10.82
N ILE A 70 44.54 -3.04 -10.19
CA ILE A 70 43.69 -3.79 -9.26
C ILE A 70 43.28 -2.91 -8.08
N SER A 71 44.23 -2.14 -7.52
CA SER A 71 43.95 -1.23 -6.40
C SER A 71 42.93 -0.14 -6.78
N PHE A 72 43.04 0.41 -8.00
CA PHE A 72 42.06 1.35 -8.54
C PHE A 72 40.66 0.71 -8.61
N TRP A 73 40.54 -0.47 -9.22
CA TRP A 73 39.25 -1.15 -9.35
C TRP A 73 38.66 -1.60 -8.01
N MET A 74 39.50 -1.99 -7.04
CA MET A 74 39.07 -2.26 -5.67
C MET A 74 38.48 -1.00 -5.00
N SER A 75 39.03 0.19 -5.27
CA SER A 75 38.49 1.45 -4.76
C SER A 75 37.11 1.77 -5.35
N GLU A 76 36.92 1.54 -6.66
CA GLU A 76 35.62 1.70 -7.32
C GLU A 76 34.57 0.70 -6.79
N LEU A 77 34.95 -0.57 -6.62
CA LEU A 77 34.08 -1.57 -5.99
C LEU A 77 33.69 -1.17 -4.57
N THR A 78 34.64 -0.68 -3.77
CA THR A 78 34.39 -0.24 -2.39
C THR A 78 33.38 0.90 -2.35
N LYS A 79 33.55 1.89 -3.24
CA LYS A 79 32.61 3.01 -3.39
C LYS A 79 31.21 2.50 -3.75
N LYS A 80 31.08 1.64 -4.76
CA LYS A 80 29.77 1.09 -5.16
C LYS A 80 29.11 0.24 -4.08
N ILE A 81 29.88 -0.56 -3.34
CA ILE A 81 29.37 -1.33 -2.20
C ILE A 81 28.77 -0.39 -1.15
N LYS A 82 29.46 0.71 -0.84
CA LYS A 82 28.98 1.73 0.10
C LYS A 82 27.72 2.43 -0.42
N ASP A 83 27.69 2.83 -1.68
CA ASP A 83 26.53 3.50 -2.29
C ASP A 83 25.29 2.59 -2.27
N ASN A 84 25.46 1.31 -2.62
CA ASN A 84 24.39 0.32 -2.59
C ASN A 84 23.91 0.02 -1.16
N ALA A 85 24.81 0.02 -0.17
CA ALA A 85 24.45 -0.13 1.24
C ALA A 85 23.60 1.07 1.72
N ASN A 86 24.08 2.30 1.48
CA ASN A 86 23.36 3.52 1.82
C ASN A 86 21.96 3.56 1.20
N GLU A 87 21.81 3.12 -0.04
CA GLU A 87 20.52 3.09 -0.72
C GLU A 87 19.61 1.97 -0.18
N SER A 88 20.18 0.82 0.20
CA SER A 88 19.45 -0.26 0.85
C SER A 88 18.88 0.17 2.21
N ASP A 89 19.63 0.93 3.01
CA ASP A 89 19.16 1.45 4.30
C ASP A 89 17.96 2.41 4.13
N LYS A 90 17.97 3.22 3.07
CA LYS A 90 16.83 4.09 2.74
C LYS A 90 15.60 3.29 2.32
N LEU A 91 15.76 2.22 1.53
CA LEU A 91 14.64 1.32 1.20
C LEU A 91 14.05 0.65 2.44
N ILE A 92 14.90 0.22 3.39
CA ILE A 92 14.43 -0.33 4.67
C ILE A 92 13.57 0.69 5.41
N SER A 93 13.99 1.96 5.47
CA SER A 93 13.20 3.04 6.06
C SER A 93 11.84 3.23 5.35
N CYS A 94 11.80 3.18 4.01
CA CYS A 94 10.56 3.23 3.23
C CYS A 94 9.63 2.05 3.55
N ILE A 95 10.15 0.82 3.67
CA ILE A 95 9.36 -0.36 4.04
C ILE A 95 8.73 -0.17 5.43
N VAL A 96 9.49 0.36 6.39
CA VAL A 96 8.97 0.65 7.74
C VAL A 96 7.84 1.68 7.68
N ARG A 97 8.00 2.77 6.91
CA ARG A 97 6.96 3.79 6.74
C ARG A 97 5.70 3.22 6.09
N LEU A 98 5.84 2.44 5.02
CA LEU A 98 4.70 1.77 4.36
C LEU A 98 3.97 0.80 5.30
N LYS A 99 4.70 0.00 6.09
CA LYS A 99 4.10 -0.92 7.07
C LYS A 99 3.37 -0.17 8.17
N LYS A 100 3.92 0.94 8.66
CA LYS A 100 3.23 1.83 9.63
C LYS A 100 1.97 2.44 9.04
N ALA A 101 2.04 2.94 7.81
CA ALA A 101 0.88 3.48 7.10
C ALA A 101 -0.21 2.41 6.94
N LEU A 102 0.18 1.17 6.60
CA LEU A 102 -0.77 0.06 6.47
C LEU A 102 -1.44 -0.27 7.80
N GLU A 103 -0.68 -0.35 8.89
CA GLU A 103 -1.21 -0.62 10.23
C GLU A 103 -2.19 0.48 10.68
N ALA A 104 -1.86 1.74 10.42
CA ALA A 104 -2.69 2.88 10.77
C ALA A 104 -4.06 2.92 10.05
N THR A 105 -4.24 2.14 8.97
CA THR A 105 -5.56 2.00 8.33
C THR A 105 -6.51 1.05 9.06
N THR A 106 -6.01 0.21 9.97
CA THR A 106 -6.78 -0.86 10.60
C THR A 106 -7.91 -0.33 11.48
N GLU A 107 -7.62 0.66 12.33
CA GLU A 107 -8.62 1.25 13.21
C GLU A 107 -9.69 2.06 12.44
N PRO A 108 -9.35 3.01 11.56
CA PRO A 108 -10.34 3.73 10.76
C PRO A 108 -11.28 2.81 9.98
N LEU A 109 -10.75 1.77 9.32
CA LEU A 109 -11.56 0.78 8.60
C LEU A 109 -12.56 0.07 9.53
N TYR A 110 -12.09 -0.41 10.69
CA TYR A 110 -12.95 -1.06 11.66
C TYR A 110 -14.05 -0.13 12.19
N LEU A 111 -13.73 1.13 12.44
CA LEU A 111 -14.71 2.12 12.90
C LEU A 111 -15.76 2.41 11.82
N SER A 112 -15.39 2.48 10.54
CA SER A 112 -16.33 2.62 9.41
C SER A 112 -17.28 1.42 9.29
N GLU A 113 -16.76 0.19 9.41
CA GLU A 113 -17.57 -1.04 9.42
C GLU A 113 -18.54 -1.07 10.61
N LYS A 114 -18.06 -0.64 11.79
CA LYS A 114 -18.87 -0.51 12.99
C LYS A 114 -19.99 0.52 12.81
N CYS A 115 -19.74 1.65 12.15
CA CYS A 115 -20.78 2.63 11.83
C CYS A 115 -21.91 2.01 10.99
N ILE A 116 -21.60 1.21 9.95
CA ILE A 116 -22.62 0.51 9.17
C ILE A 116 -23.45 -0.43 10.05
N THR A 117 -22.78 -1.23 10.88
CA THR A 117 -23.46 -2.18 11.80
C THR A 117 -24.39 -1.43 12.77
N ILE A 118 -23.96 -0.29 13.29
CA ILE A 118 -24.77 0.54 14.19
C ILE A 118 -26.00 1.11 13.46
N ARG A 119 -25.87 1.52 12.19
CA ARG A 119 -27.01 2.02 11.38
C ARG A 119 -28.08 0.96 11.13
N GLN A 120 -27.73 -0.33 11.17
CA GLN A 120 -28.72 -1.41 11.02
C GLN A 120 -29.74 -1.46 12.17
N ALA A 121 -29.50 -0.78 13.30
CA ALA A 121 -30.45 -0.68 14.40
C ALA A 121 -31.59 0.35 14.16
N ARG A 122 -31.64 1.01 12.99
CA ARG A 122 -32.78 1.84 12.60
C ARG A 122 -34.01 1.00 12.34
N LYS A 123 -35.17 1.63 12.45
CA LYS A 123 -36.48 0.95 12.40
C LYS A 123 -37.37 1.58 11.34
N GLY A 124 -38.34 0.80 10.85
CA GLY A 124 -39.35 1.26 9.91
C GLY A 124 -38.75 1.89 8.66
N SER A 125 -39.34 3.02 8.24
CA SER A 125 -38.94 3.77 7.04
C SER A 125 -37.53 4.38 7.10
N ASP A 126 -36.94 4.47 8.30
CA ASP A 126 -35.59 5.03 8.49
C ASP A 126 -34.46 4.02 8.24
N PHE A 127 -34.79 2.72 8.17
CA PHE A 127 -33.83 1.72 7.72
C PHE A 127 -33.73 1.76 6.19
N VAL A 128 -32.94 2.72 5.69
CA VAL A 128 -32.80 3.04 4.27
C VAL A 128 -31.33 3.16 3.86
N ALA A 129 -31.02 2.73 2.64
CA ALA A 129 -29.73 2.96 1.99
C ALA A 129 -29.65 4.40 1.44
N ASP A 130 -29.53 5.36 2.37
CA ASP A 130 -29.37 6.78 2.06
C ASP A 130 -27.94 7.15 1.63
N ASN A 131 -27.72 8.42 1.30
CA ASN A 131 -26.40 8.91 0.90
C ASN A 131 -25.32 8.65 1.97
N ALA A 132 -25.66 8.77 3.25
CA ALA A 132 -24.72 8.50 4.34
C ALA A 132 -24.34 7.02 4.42
N HIS A 133 -25.26 6.09 4.15
CA HIS A 133 -24.93 4.67 4.00
C HIS A 133 -23.99 4.43 2.81
N ASN A 134 -24.27 5.03 1.67
CA ASN A 134 -23.44 4.87 0.46
C ASN A 134 -22.02 5.41 0.65
N GLU A 135 -21.87 6.58 1.30
CA GLU A 135 -20.54 7.14 1.59
C GLU A 135 -19.76 6.28 2.60
N LEU A 136 -20.43 5.66 3.60
CA LEU A 136 -19.78 4.69 4.50
C LEU A 136 -19.29 3.43 3.77
N VAL A 137 -20.09 2.89 2.83
CA VAL A 137 -19.68 1.75 2.01
C VAL A 137 -18.50 2.12 1.10
N LYS A 138 -18.56 3.31 0.50
CA LYS A 138 -17.47 3.84 -0.33
C LYS A 138 -16.21 4.06 0.49
N GLU A 139 -16.33 4.54 1.73
CA GLU A 139 -15.21 4.71 2.65
C GLU A 139 -14.50 3.39 2.98
N ILE A 140 -15.25 2.32 3.27
CA ILE A 140 -14.70 0.97 3.45
C ILE A 140 -13.98 0.50 2.17
N ALA A 141 -14.56 0.77 0.99
CA ALA A 141 -13.93 0.43 -0.28
C ALA A 141 -12.61 1.20 -0.50
N VAL A 142 -12.57 2.50 -0.17
CA VAL A 142 -11.35 3.32 -0.24
C VAL A 142 -10.28 2.80 0.72
N PHE A 143 -10.61 2.52 1.98
CA PHE A 143 -9.65 1.94 2.92
C PHE A 143 -9.08 0.60 2.44
N ASN A 144 -9.91 -0.28 1.89
CA ASN A 144 -9.43 -1.54 1.31
C ASN A 144 -8.53 -1.32 0.08
N GLY A 145 -8.87 -0.37 -0.78
CA GLY A 145 -8.04 0.03 -1.92
C GLY A 145 -6.68 0.58 -1.49
N VAL A 146 -6.65 1.43 -0.46
CA VAL A 146 -5.44 1.96 0.17
C VAL A 146 -4.57 0.84 0.74
N ARG A 147 -5.17 -0.09 1.49
CA ARG A 147 -4.46 -1.26 2.06
C ARG A 147 -3.82 -2.11 0.97
N ALA A 148 -4.54 -2.34 -0.14
CA ALA A 148 -4.00 -3.08 -1.29
C ALA A 148 -2.87 -2.32 -2.00
N LEU A 149 -2.96 -0.99 -2.11
CA LEU A 149 -1.89 -0.17 -2.68
C LEU A 149 -0.63 -0.17 -1.81
N LEU A 150 -0.78 0.01 -0.50
CA LEU A 150 0.32 -0.04 0.47
C LEU A 150 0.99 -1.42 0.49
N THR A 151 0.22 -2.50 0.48
CA THR A 151 0.73 -3.88 0.44
C THR A 151 1.59 -4.11 -0.80
N ARG A 152 1.10 -3.73 -1.99
CA ARG A 152 1.90 -3.79 -3.23
C ARG A 152 3.16 -2.93 -3.16
N GLY A 153 3.08 -1.74 -2.56
CA GLY A 153 4.24 -0.88 -2.35
C GLY A 153 5.31 -1.54 -1.47
N ILE A 154 4.90 -2.26 -0.41
CA ILE A 154 5.80 -3.02 0.45
C ILE A 154 6.48 -4.13 -0.36
N GLU A 155 5.71 -4.95 -1.08
CA GLU A 155 6.22 -6.05 -1.89
C GLU A 155 7.24 -5.58 -2.94
N GLN A 156 6.93 -4.50 -3.66
CA GLN A 156 7.83 -3.91 -4.66
C GLN A 156 9.13 -3.38 -4.03
N THR A 157 9.03 -2.73 -2.86
CA THR A 157 10.20 -2.19 -2.16
C THR A 157 11.07 -3.30 -1.56
N GLU A 158 10.46 -4.37 -1.04
CA GLU A 158 11.15 -5.56 -0.54
C GLU A 158 11.87 -6.32 -1.67
N GLU A 159 11.26 -6.45 -2.84
CA GLU A 159 11.91 -7.05 -4.01
C GLU A 159 13.10 -6.20 -4.48
N GLN A 160 12.96 -4.87 -4.55
CA GLN A 160 14.08 -4.00 -4.91
C GLN A 160 15.23 -4.12 -3.88
N LEU A 161 14.92 -4.22 -2.58
CA LEU A 161 15.92 -4.46 -1.54
C LEU A 161 16.63 -5.81 -1.73
N ARG A 162 15.90 -6.86 -2.13
CA ARG A 162 16.48 -8.17 -2.46
C ARG A 162 17.44 -8.08 -3.63
N LEU A 163 17.10 -7.34 -4.68
CA LEU A 163 17.97 -7.09 -5.84
C LEU A 163 19.23 -6.30 -5.45
N ASN A 164 19.12 -5.28 -4.59
CA ASN A 164 20.28 -4.56 -4.06
C ASN A 164 21.21 -5.49 -3.25
N ARG A 165 20.64 -6.40 -2.44
CA ARG A 165 21.43 -7.40 -1.68
C ARG A 165 22.17 -8.36 -2.60
N LYS A 166 21.53 -8.81 -3.68
CA LYS A 166 22.17 -9.64 -4.72
C LYS A 166 23.32 -8.91 -5.40
N SER A 167 23.11 -7.64 -5.78
CA SER A 167 24.17 -6.82 -6.37
C SER A 167 25.35 -6.61 -5.41
N ALA A 168 25.09 -6.27 -4.14
CA ALA A 168 26.12 -6.16 -3.11
C ALA A 168 26.91 -7.46 -2.91
N PHE A 169 26.25 -8.62 -2.94
CA PHE A 169 26.94 -9.90 -2.83
C PHE A 169 27.93 -10.10 -3.99
N ASN A 170 27.50 -9.82 -5.22
CA ASN A 170 28.36 -9.94 -6.40
C ASN A 170 29.56 -8.99 -6.34
N LEU A 171 29.35 -7.72 -5.96
CA LEU A 171 30.43 -6.74 -5.78
C LEU A 171 31.43 -7.17 -4.71
N LYS A 172 30.96 -7.70 -3.57
CA LYS A 172 31.82 -8.20 -2.48
C LYS A 172 32.62 -9.43 -2.90
N SER A 173 32.01 -10.32 -3.69
CA SER A 173 32.70 -11.50 -4.24
C SER A 173 33.82 -11.08 -5.19
N ASP A 174 33.54 -10.14 -6.09
CA ASP A 174 34.53 -9.60 -7.02
C ASP A 174 35.67 -8.90 -6.27
N PHE A 175 35.35 -8.08 -5.27
CA PHE A 175 36.34 -7.43 -4.40
C PHE A 175 37.29 -8.44 -3.74
N ARG A 176 36.77 -9.53 -3.14
CA ARG A 176 37.60 -10.57 -2.50
C ARG A 176 38.52 -11.28 -3.50
N GLY A 177 38.02 -11.53 -4.72
CA GLY A 177 38.83 -12.07 -5.79
C GLY A 177 40.00 -11.16 -6.16
N LYS A 178 39.74 -9.86 -6.27
CA LYS A 178 40.75 -8.84 -6.55
C LYS A 178 41.75 -8.66 -5.40
N GLU A 179 41.30 -8.67 -4.15
CA GLU A 179 42.16 -8.62 -2.97
C GLU A 179 43.12 -9.82 -2.92
N THR A 180 42.61 -11.03 -3.19
CA THR A 180 43.44 -12.23 -3.26
C THR A 180 44.46 -12.15 -4.40
N ALA A 181 44.06 -11.65 -5.58
CA ALA A 181 44.95 -11.47 -6.71
C ALA A 181 46.05 -10.45 -6.41
N LYS A 182 45.69 -9.30 -5.83
CA LYS A 182 46.63 -8.26 -5.41
C LYS A 182 47.66 -8.80 -4.42
N ASN A 183 47.23 -9.50 -3.36
CA ASN A 183 48.14 -10.06 -2.36
C ASN A 183 49.12 -11.08 -2.98
N ARG A 184 48.67 -11.86 -3.97
CA ARG A 184 49.52 -12.80 -4.70
C ARG A 184 50.53 -12.10 -5.59
N ASP A 185 50.11 -11.06 -6.30
CA ASP A 185 50.99 -10.27 -7.17
C ASP A 185 52.02 -9.47 -6.33
N GLU A 186 51.62 -8.91 -5.19
CA GLU A 186 52.51 -8.28 -4.21
C GLU A 186 53.52 -9.28 -3.63
N TYR A 187 53.07 -10.49 -3.28
CA TYR A 187 53.98 -11.54 -2.81
C TYR A 187 54.96 -11.98 -3.91
N ALA A 188 54.48 -12.19 -5.14
CA ALA A 188 55.33 -12.53 -6.29
C ALA A 188 56.43 -11.49 -6.52
N LYS A 189 56.10 -10.20 -6.38
CA LYS A 189 57.06 -9.10 -6.47
C LYS A 189 58.17 -9.16 -5.40
N THR A 190 57.90 -9.70 -4.21
CA THR A 190 58.93 -9.83 -3.17
C THR A 190 59.98 -10.91 -3.50
N ILE A 191 59.69 -11.80 -4.45
CA ILE A 191 60.58 -12.87 -4.92
C ILE A 191 61.45 -12.33 -6.06
N SER A 192 62.34 -11.38 -5.75
CA SER A 192 63.21 -10.71 -6.73
C SER A 192 64.70 -11.09 -6.62
N THR A 193 65.07 -11.94 -5.66
CA THR A 193 66.46 -12.36 -5.40
C THR A 193 66.63 -13.87 -5.45
N TYR A 194 67.73 -14.31 -6.06
CA TYR A 194 68.10 -15.72 -6.23
C TYR A 194 68.29 -16.46 -4.89
N ASP A 195 68.59 -15.75 -3.81
CA ASP A 195 68.94 -16.34 -2.52
C ASP A 195 67.74 -16.78 -1.67
N ASN A 196 66.50 -16.40 -2.03
CA ASN A 196 65.27 -16.69 -1.25
C ASN A 196 64.11 -17.14 -2.14
N ILE A 197 64.26 -18.22 -2.89
CA ILE A 197 63.17 -18.83 -3.67
C ILE A 197 62.36 -19.74 -2.73
N PRO A 198 61.09 -19.41 -2.41
CA PRO A 198 60.25 -20.25 -1.56
C PRO A 198 59.89 -21.57 -2.27
N GLU A 199 59.80 -22.67 -1.54
CA GLU A 199 59.25 -23.92 -2.06
C GLU A 199 57.72 -23.80 -2.17
N VAL A 200 57.23 -23.36 -3.33
CA VAL A 200 55.79 -23.16 -3.56
C VAL A 200 55.18 -24.43 -4.14
N THR A 201 54.14 -24.96 -3.48
CA THR A 201 53.31 -26.05 -4.00
C THR A 201 52.70 -25.63 -5.34
N LYS A 202 53.07 -26.32 -6.43
CA LYS A 202 52.50 -26.07 -7.75
C LYS A 202 50.98 -26.28 -7.70
N CYS A 203 50.24 -25.28 -8.19
CA CYS A 203 48.79 -25.38 -8.32
C CYS A 203 48.48 -26.36 -9.48
N TYR A 204 48.13 -27.61 -9.15
CA TYR A 204 47.72 -28.64 -10.11
C TYR A 204 46.25 -29.03 -9.90
N PRO A 205 45.48 -29.24 -10.99
CA PRO A 205 45.83 -29.09 -12.41
C PRO A 205 45.91 -27.63 -12.86
N ALA A 206 46.62 -27.37 -13.97
CA ALA A 206 46.54 -26.08 -14.64
C ALA A 206 45.07 -25.77 -14.98
N PRO A 207 44.58 -24.55 -14.73
CA PRO A 207 43.17 -24.22 -14.93
C PRO A 207 42.79 -24.44 -16.41
N VAL A 208 41.74 -25.24 -16.62
CA VAL A 208 41.22 -25.65 -17.94
C VAL A 208 40.70 -24.46 -18.77
N SER A 209 40.43 -23.34 -18.11
CA SER A 209 40.04 -22.07 -18.73
C SER A 209 40.62 -20.90 -17.93
N SER A 210 41.50 -20.10 -18.55
CA SER A 210 41.94 -18.80 -18.04
C SER A 210 41.10 -17.69 -18.70
N CYS A 211 40.67 -16.68 -17.95
CA CYS A 211 40.02 -15.53 -18.57
C CYS A 211 41.06 -14.58 -19.17
N SER A 212 40.69 -13.94 -20.28
CA SER A 212 41.50 -12.85 -20.84
C SER A 212 41.38 -11.59 -19.99
N MET A 213 42.27 -10.61 -20.20
CA MET A 213 42.18 -9.32 -19.54
C MET A 213 40.90 -8.56 -19.93
N ASP A 214 40.48 -8.68 -21.19
CA ASP A 214 39.24 -8.05 -21.68
C ASP A 214 38.00 -8.68 -21.05
N GLU A 215 37.97 -10.01 -20.90
CA GLU A 215 36.88 -10.71 -20.20
C GLU A 215 36.81 -10.32 -18.73
N TRP A 216 37.96 -10.18 -18.06
CA TRP A 216 38.04 -9.72 -16.67
C TRP A 216 37.45 -8.31 -16.52
N LEU A 217 37.85 -7.39 -17.40
CA LEU A 217 37.39 -6.00 -17.35
C LEU A 217 35.90 -5.89 -17.69
N LEU A 218 35.43 -6.68 -18.67
CA LEU A 218 34.02 -6.73 -19.04
C LEU A 218 33.15 -7.22 -17.89
N GLN A 219 33.55 -8.29 -17.20
CA GLN A 219 32.80 -8.83 -16.07
C GLN A 219 32.74 -7.85 -14.90
N LEU A 220 33.84 -7.13 -14.63
CA LEU A 220 33.88 -6.07 -13.62
C LEU A 220 32.94 -4.91 -13.96
N LYS A 221 33.03 -4.38 -15.19
CA LYS A 221 32.16 -3.29 -15.66
C LYS A 221 30.69 -3.68 -15.57
N LYS A 222 30.34 -4.90 -15.98
CA LYS A 222 28.98 -5.44 -15.86
C LYS A 222 28.48 -5.45 -14.42
N ASN A 223 29.33 -5.83 -13.44
CA ASN A 223 28.95 -5.80 -12.02
C ASN A 223 28.72 -4.36 -11.52
N LEU A 224 29.55 -3.41 -11.94
CA LEU A 224 29.41 -1.99 -11.59
C LEU A 224 28.15 -1.37 -12.21
N GLU A 225 27.89 -1.63 -13.50
CA GLU A 225 26.69 -1.17 -14.22
C GLU A 225 25.41 -1.75 -13.62
N GLU A 226 25.43 -3.04 -13.24
CA GLU A 226 24.34 -3.68 -12.53
C GLU A 226 24.04 -2.97 -11.20
N ALA A 227 25.08 -2.64 -10.43
CA ALA A 227 24.94 -1.91 -9.18
C ALA A 227 24.34 -0.52 -9.40
N ASP A 228 24.81 0.21 -10.41
CA ASP A 228 24.26 1.52 -10.76
C ASP A 228 22.79 1.44 -11.16
N ARG A 229 22.41 0.42 -11.93
CA ARG A 229 21.01 0.17 -12.27
C ARG A 229 20.16 -0.09 -11.04
N GLN A 230 20.61 -0.93 -10.11
CA GLN A 230 19.85 -1.21 -8.89
C GLN A 230 19.73 0.00 -7.97
N ILE A 231 20.79 0.81 -7.86
CA ILE A 231 20.74 2.09 -7.11
C ILE A 231 19.74 3.05 -7.75
N GLN A 232 19.72 3.16 -9.08
CA GLN A 232 18.77 4.04 -9.78
C GLN A 232 17.32 3.57 -9.62
N ASN A 233 17.07 2.27 -9.77
CA ASN A 233 15.75 1.67 -9.54
C ASN A 233 15.28 1.89 -8.09
N SER A 234 16.19 1.81 -7.13
CA SER A 234 15.89 2.10 -5.72
C SER A 234 15.45 3.55 -5.51
N ARG A 235 16.15 4.51 -6.14
CA ARG A 235 15.77 5.94 -6.08
C ARG A 235 14.38 6.18 -6.67
N GLN A 236 14.08 5.56 -7.80
CA GLN A 236 12.76 5.64 -8.43
C GLN A 236 11.68 5.01 -7.55
N THR A 237 11.94 3.82 -7.01
CA THR A 237 11.03 3.13 -6.08
C THR A 237 10.71 4.01 -4.88
N ARG A 238 11.72 4.63 -4.25
CA ARG A 238 11.49 5.56 -3.14
C ARG A 238 10.64 6.76 -3.54
N SER A 239 10.88 7.35 -4.71
CA SER A 239 10.06 8.45 -5.20
C SER A 239 8.60 8.05 -5.39
N LEU A 240 8.35 6.84 -5.90
CA LEU A 240 7.00 6.29 -6.02
C LEU A 240 6.37 6.05 -4.65
N VAL A 241 7.14 5.54 -3.68
CA VAL A 241 6.67 5.34 -2.31
C VAL A 241 6.24 6.66 -1.67
N GLU A 242 7.00 7.75 -1.81
CA GLU A 242 6.56 9.06 -1.29
C GLU A 242 5.25 9.51 -1.93
N GLY A 243 5.09 9.33 -3.24
CA GLY A 243 3.84 9.64 -3.95
C GLY A 243 2.66 8.82 -3.44
N VAL A 244 2.85 7.51 -3.24
CA VAL A 244 1.83 6.61 -2.69
C VAL A 244 1.44 7.05 -1.27
N LEU A 245 2.40 7.37 -0.41
CA LEU A 245 2.11 7.79 0.98
C LEU A 245 1.29 9.09 1.03
N ILE A 246 1.58 10.04 0.16
CA ILE A 246 0.79 11.28 0.03
C ILE A 246 -0.61 10.96 -0.48
N GLN A 247 -0.71 10.20 -1.57
CA GLN A 247 -1.99 9.87 -2.19
C GLN A 247 -2.92 9.13 -1.22
N VAL A 248 -2.43 8.10 -0.53
CA VAL A 248 -3.29 7.34 0.41
C VAL A 248 -3.77 8.21 1.56
N PHE A 249 -2.97 9.17 2.02
CA PHE A 249 -3.40 10.11 3.05
C PHE A 249 -4.53 11.01 2.55
N GLU A 250 -4.38 11.57 1.35
CA GLU A 250 -5.38 12.44 0.73
C GLU A 250 -6.68 11.70 0.45
N ASP A 251 -6.61 10.52 -0.16
CA ASP A 251 -7.77 9.67 -0.50
C ASP A 251 -8.58 9.31 0.76
N GLN A 252 -7.90 8.89 1.84
CA GLN A 252 -8.55 8.58 3.12
C GLN A 252 -9.22 9.80 3.74
N LYS A 253 -8.50 10.93 3.80
CA LYS A 253 -9.01 12.16 4.41
C LYS A 253 -10.22 12.71 3.65
N GLU A 254 -10.13 12.78 2.33
CA GLU A 254 -11.22 13.28 1.50
C GLU A 254 -12.49 12.43 1.67
N GLN A 255 -12.34 11.11 1.68
CA GLN A 255 -13.47 10.20 1.84
C GLN A 255 -14.06 10.22 3.26
N VAL A 256 -13.23 10.37 4.29
CA VAL A 256 -13.69 10.56 5.68
C VAL A 256 -14.49 11.86 5.81
N ASP A 257 -14.00 12.94 5.21
CA ASP A 257 -14.68 14.24 5.22
C ASP A 257 -15.99 14.18 4.43
N ALA A 258 -16.03 13.49 3.28
CA ALA A 258 -17.26 13.29 2.49
C ALA A 258 -18.32 12.52 3.30
N THR A 259 -17.91 11.45 3.96
CA THR A 259 -18.79 10.62 4.80
C THR A 259 -19.31 11.41 6.01
N ASN A 260 -18.45 12.19 6.66
CA ASN A 260 -18.85 13.07 7.77
C ASN A 260 -19.89 14.11 7.33
N ARG A 261 -19.69 14.74 6.16
CA ARG A 261 -20.68 15.67 5.59
C ARG A 261 -22.01 14.98 5.30
N ALA A 262 -22.00 13.80 4.70
CA ALA A 262 -23.21 13.06 4.38
C ALA A 262 -24.00 12.68 5.65
N ILE A 263 -23.32 12.24 6.73
CA ILE A 263 -23.96 11.94 8.01
C ILE A 263 -24.57 13.20 8.63
N GLN A 264 -23.84 14.33 8.63
CA GLN A 264 -24.36 15.61 9.16
C GLN A 264 -25.60 16.10 8.41
N ILE A 265 -25.61 15.98 7.07
CA ILE A 265 -26.78 16.29 6.25
C ILE A 265 -27.96 15.39 6.67
N ARG A 266 -27.71 14.08 6.81
CA ARG A 266 -28.76 13.12 7.19
C ARG A 266 -29.35 13.40 8.58
N VAL A 267 -28.51 13.80 9.53
CA VAL A 267 -28.95 14.26 10.86
C VAL A 267 -29.87 15.47 10.72
N GLY A 268 -29.48 16.47 9.92
CA GLY A 268 -30.31 17.64 9.63
C GLY A 268 -31.68 17.28 9.06
N GLU A 269 -31.70 16.46 8.00
CA GLU A 269 -32.94 15.97 7.38
C GLU A 269 -33.85 15.23 8.37
N THR A 270 -33.26 14.36 9.21
CA THR A 270 -34.02 13.58 10.19
C THR A 270 -34.59 14.48 11.29
N ARG A 271 -33.84 15.50 11.73
CA ARG A 271 -34.30 16.49 12.72
C ARG A 271 -35.46 17.32 12.18
N ASP A 272 -35.36 17.78 10.93
CA ASP A 272 -36.44 18.52 10.28
C ASP A 272 -37.69 17.67 10.07
N ALA A 273 -37.53 16.41 9.67
CA ALA A 273 -38.64 15.48 9.54
C ALA A 273 -39.33 15.25 10.88
N LYS A 274 -38.56 15.00 11.96
CA LYS A 274 -39.10 14.84 13.32
C LYS A 274 -39.88 16.08 13.76
N ARG A 275 -39.31 17.27 13.60
CA ARG A 275 -39.95 18.53 13.96
C ARG A 275 -41.30 18.72 13.24
N LYS A 276 -41.36 18.45 11.93
CA LYS A 276 -42.62 18.51 11.17
C LYS A 276 -43.66 17.52 11.68
N LEU A 277 -43.25 16.30 12.04
CA LEU A 277 -44.16 15.30 12.63
C LEU A 277 -44.70 15.78 14.00
N GLU A 278 -43.84 16.37 14.85
CA GLU A 278 -44.24 16.96 16.14
C GLU A 278 -45.19 18.15 15.96
N GLU A 279 -44.94 19.02 14.98
CA GLU A 279 -45.83 20.12 14.60
C GLU A 279 -47.21 19.57 14.19
N HIS A 280 -47.28 18.57 13.32
CA HIS A 280 -48.54 17.94 12.91
C HIS A 280 -49.25 17.22 14.07
N LEU A 281 -48.51 16.52 14.93
CA LEU A 281 -49.06 15.87 16.12
C LEU A 281 -49.71 16.91 17.06
N SER A 282 -49.08 18.07 17.23
CA SER A 282 -49.64 19.18 18.02
C SER A 282 -50.97 19.71 17.44
N LEU A 283 -51.11 19.71 16.12
CA LEU A 283 -52.36 20.10 15.45
C LEU A 283 -53.44 19.03 15.65
N ILE A 284 -53.10 17.74 15.51
CA ILE A 284 -54.05 16.64 15.81
C ILE A 284 -54.52 16.69 17.26
N PHE A 285 -53.63 16.97 18.21
CA PHE A 285 -54.01 17.13 19.62
C PHE A 285 -54.97 18.30 19.87
N LYS A 286 -54.99 19.34 19.02
CA LYS A 286 -55.97 20.43 19.08
C LYS A 286 -57.30 20.05 18.43
N GLU A 287 -57.28 19.29 17.34
CA GLU A 287 -58.50 18.90 16.62
C GLU A 287 -59.31 17.82 17.34
N ILE A 288 -58.65 16.92 18.08
CA ILE A 288 -59.33 15.89 18.88
C ILE A 288 -60.38 16.48 19.85
N PRO A 289 -60.04 17.42 20.76
CA PRO A 289 -61.02 18.00 21.68
C PRO A 289 -62.09 18.82 20.94
N ASN A 290 -61.73 19.51 19.84
CA ASN A 290 -62.71 20.22 19.01
C ASN A 290 -63.77 19.25 18.45
N MET A 291 -63.34 18.06 18.00
CA MET A 291 -64.25 17.03 17.50
C MET A 291 -65.06 16.38 18.63
N GLU A 292 -64.47 16.17 19.81
CA GLU A 292 -65.17 15.69 21.01
C GLU A 292 -66.26 16.67 21.46
N ASP A 293 -66.00 17.99 21.40
CA ASP A 293 -66.98 19.03 21.68
C ASP A 293 -68.08 19.09 20.63
N ASN A 294 -67.74 18.98 19.34
CA ASN A 294 -68.73 18.88 18.25
C ASN A 294 -69.67 17.68 18.44
N ILE A 295 -69.12 16.50 18.77
CA ILE A 295 -69.91 15.29 19.08
C ILE A 295 -70.84 15.54 20.27
N ARG A 296 -70.36 16.23 21.31
CA ARG A 296 -71.16 16.58 22.50
C ARG A 296 -72.33 17.50 22.15
N ASP A 297 -72.07 18.52 21.33
CA ASP A 297 -73.08 19.48 20.88
C ASP A 297 -74.12 18.82 19.98
N ILE A 298 -73.71 17.95 19.05
CA ILE A 298 -74.64 17.16 18.21
C ILE A 298 -75.50 16.23 19.09
N LYS A 299 -74.91 15.53 20.07
CA LYS A 299 -75.65 14.67 21.01
C LYS A 299 -76.69 15.46 21.80
N LYS A 300 -76.32 16.65 22.29
CA LYS A 300 -77.24 17.54 22.99
C LYS A 300 -78.39 18.00 22.08
N LEU A 301 -78.07 18.41 20.85
CA LEU A 301 -79.07 18.84 19.88
C LEU A 301 -80.03 17.72 19.52
N ILE A 302 -79.56 16.48 19.34
CA ILE A 302 -80.41 15.29 19.15
C ILE A 302 -81.39 15.13 20.32
N CYS A 303 -80.90 15.22 21.57
CA CYS A 303 -81.76 15.11 22.75
C CYS A 303 -82.83 16.20 22.80
N ASP A 304 -82.48 17.45 22.49
CA ASP A 304 -83.41 18.56 22.52
C ASP A 304 -84.44 18.50 21.37
N THR A 305 -84.03 18.04 20.18
CA THR A 305 -84.94 17.77 19.05
C THR A 305 -85.86 16.59 19.34
N LEU A 306 -85.39 15.53 20.02
CA LEU A 306 -86.23 14.41 20.48
C LEU A 306 -87.30 14.88 21.48
N LYS A 307 -86.95 15.71 22.46
CA LYS A 307 -87.93 16.33 23.38
C LYS A 307 -88.95 17.17 22.60
N SER A 308 -88.51 17.90 21.59
CA SER A 308 -89.40 18.71 20.74
C SER A 308 -90.38 17.83 19.94
N ALA A 309 -89.93 16.65 19.48
CA ALA A 309 -90.78 15.66 18.84
C ALA A 309 -91.81 15.07 19.81
N GLU A 310 -91.39 14.69 21.02
CA GLU A 310 -92.28 14.17 22.07
C GLU A 310 -93.37 15.18 22.47
N ILE A 311 -93.01 16.47 22.59
CA ILE A 311 -93.98 17.54 22.83
C ILE A 311 -94.99 17.63 21.68
N THR A 312 -94.53 17.53 20.43
CA THR A 312 -95.40 17.63 19.24
C THR A 312 -96.33 16.42 19.12
N GLU A 313 -95.83 15.23 19.42
CA GLU A 313 -96.62 13.99 19.47
C GLU A 313 -97.66 14.04 20.60
N THR A 314 -97.26 14.47 21.81
CA THR A 314 -98.17 14.68 22.94
C THR A 314 -99.27 15.67 22.61
N LYS A 315 -98.93 16.82 21.98
CA LYS A 315 -99.92 17.81 21.50
C LYS A 315 -100.89 17.21 20.50
N THR A 316 -100.41 16.34 19.61
CA THR A 316 -101.25 15.65 18.61
C THR A 316 -102.21 14.67 19.29
N ASN A 317 -101.72 13.84 20.20
CA ASN A 317 -102.52 12.88 20.97
C ASN A 317 -103.63 13.57 21.78
N ILE A 318 -103.32 14.72 22.42
CA ILE A 318 -104.34 15.51 23.14
C ILE A 318 -105.45 15.96 22.19
N ARG A 319 -105.11 16.40 20.98
CA ARG A 319 -106.10 16.81 19.97
C ARG A 319 -106.89 15.63 19.40
N ASP A 320 -106.33 14.44 19.38
CA ASP A 320 -107.03 13.25 18.90
C ASP A 320 -108.08 12.74 19.90
N CYS A 321 -108.05 13.20 21.16
CA CYS A 321 -109.06 12.92 22.19
C CYS A 321 -110.28 13.86 22.17
N ARG A 322 -110.43 14.72 21.16
CA ARG A 322 -111.59 15.62 21.04
C ARG A 322 -112.89 14.83 20.81
N PRO A 323 -114.05 15.31 21.30
CA PRO A 323 -115.36 14.69 21.01
C PRO A 323 -115.60 14.52 19.51
N LEU A 324 -116.34 13.48 19.09
CA LEU A 324 -116.55 13.09 17.68
C LEU A 324 -116.86 14.26 16.73
N ASN A 325 -117.73 15.18 17.14
CA ASN A 325 -118.16 16.31 16.32
C ASN A 325 -117.10 17.44 16.21
N GLU A 326 -116.09 17.45 17.08
CA GLU A 326 -115.00 18.44 17.16
C GLU A 326 -113.64 17.86 16.69
N LEU A 327 -113.62 16.60 16.24
CA LEU A 327 -112.43 15.92 15.70
C LEU A 327 -112.17 16.37 14.24
N CYS A 328 -112.01 17.67 14.04
CA CYS A 328 -111.74 18.26 12.74
C CYS A 328 -110.25 18.21 12.40
N ARG A 329 -109.94 17.93 11.13
CA ARG A 329 -108.60 18.08 10.54
C ARG A 329 -108.40 19.51 10.06
N ASP A 330 -108.14 20.39 11.02
CA ASP A 330 -107.93 21.81 10.82
C ASP A 330 -106.46 22.16 10.55
N ALA A 331 -106.17 23.44 10.31
CA ALA A 331 -104.82 23.90 10.00
C ALA A 331 -103.76 23.50 11.06
N PRO A 332 -104.03 23.60 12.39
CA PRO A 332 -103.12 23.09 13.42
C PRO A 332 -102.80 21.59 13.28
N HIS A 333 -103.79 20.75 12.96
CA HIS A 333 -103.57 19.31 12.77
C HIS A 333 -102.58 19.04 11.63
N TYR A 334 -102.78 19.66 10.45
CA TYR A 334 -101.86 19.49 9.32
C TYR A 334 -100.45 20.04 9.62
N ARG A 335 -100.33 21.15 10.35
CA ARG A 335 -99.02 21.70 10.71
C ARG A 335 -98.25 20.80 11.68
N MET A 336 -98.92 20.20 12.66
CA MET A 336 -98.32 19.24 13.60
C MET A 336 -97.83 17.98 12.88
N LEU A 337 -98.63 17.42 11.96
CA LEU A 337 -98.19 16.29 11.13
C LEU A 337 -96.91 16.63 10.34
N LYS A 338 -96.91 17.79 9.66
CA LYS A 338 -95.72 18.26 8.94
C LYS A 338 -94.52 18.46 9.88
N GLN A 339 -94.74 19.00 11.08
CA GLN A 339 -93.68 19.22 12.07
C GLN A 339 -93.08 17.88 12.55
N ILE A 340 -93.89 16.83 12.71
CA ILE A 340 -93.41 15.50 13.05
C ILE A 340 -92.50 14.95 11.94
N GLU A 341 -92.86 15.13 10.66
CA GLU A 341 -92.02 14.72 9.53
C GLU A 341 -90.72 15.51 9.45
N GLU A 342 -90.78 16.84 9.63
CA GLU A 342 -89.61 17.73 9.71
C GLU A 342 -88.65 17.27 10.82
N LEU A 343 -89.15 17.10 12.05
CA LEU A 343 -88.35 16.66 13.20
C LEU A 343 -87.77 15.25 13.02
N LYS A 344 -88.49 14.32 12.39
CA LYS A 344 -87.96 12.99 12.05
C LYS A 344 -86.79 13.09 11.07
N THR A 345 -86.91 13.95 10.08
CA THR A 345 -85.85 14.20 9.08
C THR A 345 -84.63 14.85 9.72
N ASP A 346 -84.84 15.84 10.59
CA ASP A 346 -83.77 16.52 11.33
C ASP A 346 -83.02 15.54 12.25
N ILE A 347 -83.74 14.70 13.01
CA ILE A 347 -83.14 13.67 13.87
C ILE A 347 -82.32 12.68 13.03
N SER A 348 -82.83 12.25 11.88
CA SER A 348 -82.08 11.36 10.97
C SER A 348 -80.80 12.01 10.49
N THR A 349 -80.85 13.29 10.13
CA THR A 349 -79.69 14.06 9.66
C THR A 349 -78.66 14.24 10.77
N LEU A 350 -79.09 14.63 11.97
CA LEU A 350 -78.21 14.77 13.13
C LEU A 350 -77.56 13.45 13.54
N ARG A 351 -78.26 12.32 13.42
CA ARG A 351 -77.68 10.99 13.65
C ARG A 351 -76.61 10.64 12.63
N GLN A 352 -76.79 11.01 11.36
CA GLN A 352 -75.75 10.83 10.34
C GLN A 352 -74.53 11.72 10.64
N MET A 353 -74.75 13.00 10.95
CA MET A 353 -73.67 13.92 11.34
C MET A 353 -72.90 13.41 12.56
N LEU A 354 -73.60 12.82 13.54
CA LEU A 354 -72.98 12.21 14.70
C LEU A 354 -72.10 11.01 14.30
N HIS A 355 -72.60 10.13 13.44
CA HIS A 355 -71.84 8.99 12.94
C HIS A 355 -70.56 9.44 12.23
N ASP A 356 -70.67 10.40 11.33
CA ASP A 356 -69.53 10.93 10.56
C ASP A 356 -68.50 11.57 11.51
N ALA A 357 -68.94 12.36 12.50
CA ALA A 357 -68.05 12.97 13.48
C ALA A 357 -67.36 11.92 14.38
N GLU A 358 -68.06 10.86 14.79
CA GLU A 358 -67.48 9.76 15.56
C GLU A 358 -66.45 8.94 14.75
N GLU A 359 -66.66 8.76 13.45
CA GLU A 359 -65.67 8.12 12.56
C GLU A 359 -64.44 9.01 12.34
N GLU A 360 -64.61 10.32 12.13
CA GLU A 360 -63.49 11.26 12.02
C GLU A 360 -62.67 11.35 13.31
N LEU A 361 -63.31 11.33 14.49
CA LEU A 361 -62.59 11.26 15.75
C LEU A 361 -61.74 9.97 15.85
N LYS A 362 -62.27 8.82 15.44
CA LYS A 362 -61.49 7.57 15.38
C LYS A 362 -60.31 7.69 14.41
N ALA A 363 -60.51 8.33 13.26
CA ALA A 363 -59.44 8.55 12.27
C ALA A 363 -58.33 9.46 12.86
N LEU A 364 -58.69 10.55 13.53
CA LEU A 364 -57.74 11.44 14.22
C LEU A 364 -56.92 10.68 15.28
N ARG A 365 -57.57 9.84 16.09
CA ARG A 365 -56.89 9.02 17.11
C ARG A 365 -55.93 8.00 16.49
N ARG A 366 -56.27 7.39 15.35
CA ARG A 366 -55.33 6.51 14.62
C ARG A 366 -54.11 7.30 14.11
N ARG A 367 -54.34 8.47 13.51
CA ARG A 367 -53.25 9.35 13.04
C ARG A 367 -52.36 9.86 14.17
N GLN A 368 -52.92 10.11 15.35
CA GLN A 368 -52.14 10.42 16.54
C GLN A 368 -51.13 9.31 16.84
N LEU A 369 -51.58 8.05 16.90
CA LEU A 369 -50.71 6.90 17.17
C LEU A 369 -49.65 6.71 16.06
N ASP A 370 -50.05 6.81 14.79
CA ASP A 370 -49.12 6.73 13.65
C ASP A 370 -47.99 7.78 13.76
N LEU A 371 -48.34 9.03 14.09
CA LEU A 371 -47.37 10.11 14.25
C LEU A 371 -46.46 9.91 15.47
N GLU A 372 -47.02 9.48 16.60
CA GLU A 372 -46.24 9.17 17.81
C GLU A 372 -45.20 8.06 17.53
N GLU A 373 -45.59 7.00 16.81
CA GLU A 373 -44.68 5.93 16.40
C GLU A 373 -43.58 6.46 15.47
N GLU A 374 -43.92 7.24 14.44
CA GLU A 374 -42.93 7.80 13.53
C GLU A 374 -41.97 8.77 14.23
N ILE A 375 -42.44 9.61 15.16
CA ILE A 375 -41.59 10.48 15.98
C ILE A 375 -40.62 9.65 16.82
N GLN A 376 -41.08 8.53 17.39
CA GLN A 376 -40.23 7.62 18.15
C GLN A 376 -39.16 6.96 17.24
N ASN A 377 -39.53 6.58 16.02
CA ASN A 377 -38.59 6.09 15.01
C ASN A 377 -37.53 7.15 14.65
N LYS A 378 -37.93 8.41 14.38
CA LYS A 378 -36.98 9.51 14.11
C LYS A 378 -36.07 9.78 15.32
N THR A 379 -36.61 9.69 16.54
CA THR A 379 -35.84 9.87 17.78
C THR A 379 -34.77 8.79 17.93
N ASN A 380 -35.12 7.53 17.65
CA ASN A 380 -34.14 6.44 17.63
C ASN A 380 -33.05 6.66 16.57
N SER A 381 -33.44 7.08 15.36
CA SER A 381 -32.49 7.38 14.27
C SER A 381 -31.54 8.53 14.62
N LEU A 382 -32.04 9.61 15.22
CA LEU A 382 -31.21 10.72 15.71
C LEU A 382 -30.25 10.25 16.80
N HIS A 383 -30.70 9.46 17.78
CA HIS A 383 -29.81 8.90 18.79
C HIS A 383 -28.70 8.02 18.18
N ILE A 384 -29.03 7.21 17.18
CA ILE A 384 -28.05 6.40 16.45
C ILE A 384 -27.00 7.29 15.75
N GLU A 385 -27.45 8.30 15.01
CA GLU A 385 -26.54 9.17 14.25
C GLU A 385 -25.72 10.11 15.15
N GLU A 386 -26.39 10.88 16.02
CA GLU A 386 -25.78 11.95 16.80
C GLU A 386 -24.96 11.44 17.97
N VAL A 387 -25.46 10.43 18.69
CA VAL A 387 -24.79 9.94 19.90
C VAL A 387 -23.80 8.85 19.54
N ARG A 388 -24.22 7.83 18.79
CA ARG A 388 -23.36 6.65 18.56
C ARG A 388 -22.39 6.84 17.40
N ILE A 389 -22.88 7.33 16.27
CA ILE A 389 -22.06 7.41 15.05
C ILE A 389 -21.13 8.62 15.10
N LEU A 390 -21.61 9.83 15.37
CA LEU A 390 -20.73 11.01 15.41
C LEU A 390 -19.63 10.90 16.48
N GLU A 391 -19.90 10.23 17.61
CA GLU A 391 -18.87 9.93 18.62
C GLU A 391 -17.75 9.06 18.02
N ILE A 392 -18.10 7.92 17.39
CA ILE A 392 -17.14 7.04 16.70
C ILE A 392 -16.40 7.79 15.58
N ARG A 393 -17.11 8.61 14.82
CA ARG A 393 -16.52 9.37 13.71
C ARG A 393 -15.51 10.41 14.21
N SER A 394 -15.75 11.02 15.37
CA SER A 394 -14.83 12.00 15.95
C SER A 394 -13.54 11.39 16.50
N SER A 395 -13.53 10.08 16.78
CA SER A 395 -12.31 9.36 17.15
C SER A 395 -11.49 8.87 15.95
N ILE A 396 -12.01 8.97 14.71
CA ILE A 396 -11.25 8.57 13.52
C ILE A 396 -10.14 9.60 13.27
N SER A 397 -8.89 9.13 13.39
CA SER A 397 -7.69 9.89 13.08
C SER A 397 -7.04 9.35 11.81
N ILE A 398 -6.79 10.23 10.84
CA ILE A 398 -6.02 9.90 9.64
C ILE A 398 -4.63 10.52 9.80
N GLU A 399 -3.63 9.67 10.04
CA GLU A 399 -2.25 10.08 10.24
C GLU A 399 -1.53 10.35 8.90
N LYS A 400 -0.58 11.29 8.91
CA LYS A 400 0.33 11.55 7.79
C LYS A 400 1.65 10.81 8.02
N PHE A 401 2.18 10.14 6.98
CA PHE A 401 3.28 9.17 7.09
C PHE A 401 4.60 9.54 6.40
#